data_AF-A0A9P6G4U0-F1
#
_entry.id   AF-A0A9P6G4U0-F1
#
_cell.length_a   1.000
_cell.length_b   1.000
_cell.length_c   1.000
_cell.angle_alpha   90.00
_cell.angle_beta   90.00
_cell.angle_gamma   90.00
#
_symmetry.space_group_name_H-M   'P 1'
#
loop_
_entity.id
_entity.type
_entity.pdbx_description
1 polymer ?
#
loop_
_entity_poly.entity_id
_entity_poly.type
_entity_poly.pdbx_seq_one_letter_code
_entity_poly.pdbx_strand_id
1 'polypeptide(L)'
;MYAKLGRDVSLLAAIDAASKARLAWEFGEPGMMEAARTSYAKALTQTNAALADPVTALQDATLVSVLLLSLYETMIWAGTGVPDNWVTHTQGALTLVRLRGKPQLETDFGRQLFTHVTNIISVTSLRMRRKIPQDVVELQTEATRHEDEKHPLYLVTRYTGDLANLIADIAGGNMPVNDIVESTRRMDGTYLAFLENIPPTWGYRTTVLNEDDPDVYGRLIHEYPRPRMAIVWNTVRMTRMFLNGVIYGHASLSTISSAATIRAQAQRNVERMAADICASVWYFLSAKTFSAACAATLLWPLSEVRDSDLVPIDLRNYAVETLKRLARRLRMPGPLQDGLHVFYLT
;
A
#
# COMPACT_ATOMS: atom_id res chain seq x y z
N MET A 1 12.24 9.15 8.81
CA MET A 1 11.05 9.49 9.62
C MET A 1 11.40 9.58 11.11
N TYR A 2 12.08 8.60 11.70
CA TYR A 2 12.24 8.46 13.16
C TYR A 2 13.24 9.39 13.87
N ALA A 3 14.16 10.05 13.16
CA ALA A 3 15.21 10.89 13.76
C ALA A 3 14.71 12.18 14.45
N LYS A 4 13.43 12.54 14.28
CA LYS A 4 12.82 13.75 14.87
C LYS A 4 12.12 13.49 16.21
N LEU A 5 11.89 12.23 16.57
CA LEU A 5 11.37 11.86 17.87
C LEU A 5 12.55 11.86 18.84
N GLY A 6 12.42 12.53 20.00
CA GLY A 6 13.45 12.54 21.03
C GLY A 6 13.89 11.13 21.46
N ARG A 7 14.82 11.01 22.40
CA ARG A 7 15.29 9.70 22.91
C ARG A 7 14.20 8.99 23.73
N ASP A 8 13.15 8.52 23.07
CA ASP A 8 12.17 7.61 23.65
C ASP A 8 12.74 6.19 23.61
N VAL A 9 12.91 5.60 24.78
CA VAL A 9 13.58 4.31 24.94
C VAL A 9 12.76 3.17 24.31
N SER A 10 11.42 3.28 24.31
CA SER A 10 10.53 2.28 23.70
C SER A 10 10.71 2.21 22.19
N LEU A 11 10.79 3.39 21.56
CA LEU A 11 10.97 3.54 20.12
C LEU A 11 12.32 2.99 19.66
N LEU A 12 13.40 3.26 20.40
CA LEU A 12 14.73 2.77 20.07
C LEU A 12 14.78 1.24 20.10
N ALA A 13 14.15 0.61 21.08
CA ALA A 13 14.07 -0.85 21.15
C ALA A 13 13.26 -1.43 19.99
N ALA A 14 12.14 -0.79 19.61
CA ALA A 14 11.31 -1.24 18.49
C ALA A 14 12.03 -1.12 17.13
N ILE A 15 12.74 -0.01 16.91
CA ILE A 15 13.57 0.19 15.71
C ILE A 15 14.67 -0.87 15.65
N ASP A 16 15.35 -1.11 16.76
CA ASP A 16 16.44 -2.09 16.85
C ASP A 16 15.94 -3.52 16.59
N ALA A 17 14.78 -3.88 17.12
CA ALA A 17 14.13 -5.16 16.85
C ALA A 17 13.84 -5.36 15.36
N ALA A 18 13.11 -4.43 14.73
CA ALA A 18 12.74 -4.52 13.32
C ALA A 18 13.98 -4.51 12.40
N SER A 19 14.97 -3.67 12.73
CA SER A 19 16.22 -3.59 11.96
C SER A 19 17.01 -4.88 12.03
N LYS A 20 17.25 -5.43 13.23
CA LYS A 20 17.97 -6.69 13.41
C LYS A 20 17.25 -7.87 12.78
N ALA A 21 15.91 -7.93 12.85
CA ALA A 21 15.14 -8.94 12.15
C ALA A 21 15.39 -8.85 10.64
N ARG A 22 15.27 -7.65 10.06
CA ARG A 22 15.52 -7.44 8.63
C ARG A 22 16.94 -7.84 8.20
N LEU A 23 17.94 -7.49 8.99
CA LEU A 23 19.34 -7.86 8.75
C LEU A 23 19.56 -9.37 8.88
N ALA A 24 18.95 -10.02 9.86
CA ALA A 24 19.00 -11.47 10.01
C ALA A 24 18.43 -12.18 8.77
N TRP A 25 17.32 -11.69 8.21
CA TRP A 25 16.77 -12.16 6.94
C TRP A 25 17.70 -11.90 5.76
N GLU A 26 18.29 -10.72 5.69
CA GLU A 26 19.15 -10.32 4.58
C GLU A 26 20.45 -11.11 4.53
N PHE A 27 21.08 -11.35 5.69
CA PHE A 27 22.36 -12.03 5.77
C PHE A 27 22.25 -13.52 6.09
N GLY A 28 21.09 -14.02 6.53
CA GLY A 28 20.88 -15.42 6.87
C GLY A 28 21.56 -15.85 8.18
N GLU A 29 21.75 -14.91 9.12
CA GLU A 29 22.50 -15.10 10.37
C GLU A 29 21.56 -15.36 11.56
N PRO A 30 21.47 -16.60 12.10
CA PRO A 30 20.54 -16.94 13.18
C PRO A 30 20.77 -16.15 14.47
N GLY A 31 22.03 -15.83 14.80
CA GLY A 31 22.37 -15.05 15.99
C GLY A 31 21.82 -13.62 15.98
N MET A 32 21.65 -13.04 14.78
CA MET A 32 20.99 -11.73 14.64
C MET A 32 19.49 -11.80 14.93
N MET A 33 18.84 -12.93 14.65
CA MET A 33 17.42 -13.13 14.95
C MET A 33 17.17 -13.26 16.45
N GLU A 34 18.08 -13.90 17.19
CA GLU A 34 18.01 -13.96 18.66
C GLU A 34 18.18 -12.57 19.30
N ALA A 35 19.13 -11.77 18.79
CA ALA A 35 19.28 -10.39 19.20
C ALA A 35 18.02 -9.55 18.88
N ALA A 36 17.40 -9.78 17.72
CA ALA A 36 16.16 -9.12 17.32
C ALA A 36 15.00 -9.46 18.28
N ARG A 37 14.86 -10.74 18.67
CA ARG A 37 13.86 -11.19 19.66
C ARG A 37 14.04 -10.54 21.02
N THR A 38 15.29 -10.38 21.46
CA THR A 38 15.60 -9.71 22.73
C THR A 38 15.17 -8.24 22.69
N SER A 39 15.50 -7.53 21.61
CA SER A 39 15.07 -6.14 21.42
C SER A 39 13.55 -6.02 21.29
N TYR A 40 12.89 -6.98 20.63
CA TYR A 40 11.43 -7.03 20.52
C TYR A 40 10.76 -7.19 21.89
N ALA A 41 11.22 -8.15 22.71
CA ALA A 41 10.66 -8.35 24.05
C ALA A 41 10.79 -7.09 24.91
N LYS A 42 11.95 -6.42 24.85
CA LYS A 42 12.17 -5.13 25.51
C LYS A 42 11.23 -4.05 24.99
N ALA A 43 11.09 -3.91 23.68
CA ALA A 43 10.20 -2.95 23.05
C ALA A 43 8.74 -3.18 23.48
N LEU A 44 8.28 -4.44 23.47
CA LEU A 44 6.93 -4.81 23.88
C LEU A 44 6.64 -4.43 25.34
N THR A 45 7.55 -4.74 26.26
CA THR A 45 7.40 -4.35 27.68
C THR A 45 7.33 -2.83 27.84
N GLN A 46 8.20 -2.09 27.13
CA GLN A 46 8.26 -0.63 27.22
C GLN A 46 7.05 0.05 26.57
N THR A 47 6.59 -0.45 25.43
CA THR A 47 5.37 0.03 24.78
C THR A 47 4.15 -0.24 25.64
N ASN A 48 4.03 -1.41 26.28
CA ASN A 48 2.93 -1.67 27.21
C ASN A 48 2.94 -0.73 28.43
N ALA A 49 4.12 -0.38 28.95
CA ALA A 49 4.24 0.61 30.02
C ALA A 49 3.80 2.01 29.56
N ALA A 50 4.17 2.42 28.34
CA ALA A 50 3.73 3.70 27.76
C ALA A 50 2.22 3.71 27.47
N LEU A 51 1.64 2.58 27.06
CA LEU A 51 0.19 2.47 26.82
C LEU A 51 -0.63 2.52 28.12
N ALA A 52 -0.04 2.17 29.26
CA ALA A 52 -0.71 2.18 30.57
C ALA A 52 -0.87 3.58 31.16
N ASP A 53 -0.08 4.56 30.71
CA ASP A 53 -0.16 5.94 31.16
C ASP A 53 -0.87 6.81 30.10
N PRO A 54 -1.98 7.53 30.46
CA PRO A 54 -2.78 8.27 29.48
C PRO A 54 -2.03 9.36 28.71
N VAL A 55 -0.94 9.90 29.27
CA VAL A 55 -0.17 10.96 28.61
C VAL A 55 0.80 10.38 27.60
N THR A 56 1.57 9.37 27.99
CA THR A 56 2.55 8.70 27.13
C THR A 56 1.86 7.83 26.07
N ALA A 57 0.67 7.30 26.33
CA ALA A 57 -0.11 6.54 25.35
C ALA A 57 -0.42 7.35 24.08
N LEU A 58 -0.61 8.67 24.19
CA LEU A 58 -0.99 9.55 23.07
C LEU A 58 0.22 10.09 22.31
N GLN A 59 1.44 9.79 22.73
CA GLN A 59 2.65 10.25 22.08
C GLN A 59 2.88 9.55 20.74
N ASP A 60 3.45 10.30 19.81
CA ASP A 60 3.85 9.82 18.49
C ASP A 60 4.80 8.61 18.58
N ALA A 61 5.72 8.62 19.54
CA ALA A 61 6.66 7.53 19.78
C ALA A 61 5.95 6.22 20.12
N THR A 62 4.90 6.27 20.96
CA THR A 62 4.11 5.10 21.34
C THR A 62 3.41 4.49 20.13
N LEU A 63 2.75 5.31 19.31
CA LEU A 63 2.10 4.83 18.09
C LEU A 63 3.12 4.22 17.11
N VAL A 64 4.27 4.86 16.94
CA VAL A 64 5.34 4.32 16.10
C VAL A 64 5.85 2.98 16.63
N SER A 65 6.04 2.84 17.94
CA SER A 65 6.48 1.59 18.54
C SER A 65 5.48 0.45 18.28
N VAL A 66 4.18 0.70 18.40
CA VAL A 66 3.13 -0.27 18.03
C VAL A 66 3.25 -0.69 16.56
N LEU A 67 3.43 0.25 15.64
CA LEU A 67 3.58 -0.04 14.21
C LEU A 67 4.86 -0.85 13.91
N LEU A 68 5.97 -0.56 14.59
CA LEU A 68 7.23 -1.27 14.42
C LEU A 68 7.21 -2.68 15.02
N LEU A 69 6.52 -2.88 16.15
CA LEU A 69 6.30 -4.22 16.72
C LEU A 69 5.48 -5.09 15.75
N SER A 70 4.43 -4.52 15.18
CA SER A 70 3.61 -5.16 14.14
C SER A 70 4.43 -5.55 12.90
N LEU A 71 5.31 -4.66 12.45
CA LEU A 71 6.24 -4.93 11.35
C LEU A 71 7.22 -6.07 11.69
N TYR A 72 7.80 -6.07 12.90
CA TYR A 72 8.71 -7.12 13.34
C TYR A 72 8.03 -8.49 13.34
N GLU A 73 6.85 -8.58 13.96
CA GLU A 73 6.09 -9.84 14.09
C GLU A 73 5.75 -10.44 12.73
N THR A 74 5.43 -9.57 11.79
CA THR A 74 5.15 -9.93 10.41
C THR A 74 6.38 -10.48 9.71
N MET A 75 7.55 -9.86 9.91
CA MET A 75 8.80 -10.35 9.32
C MET A 75 9.14 -11.75 9.82
N ILE A 76 8.83 -12.09 11.06
CA ILE A 76 9.18 -13.39 11.66
C ILE A 76 8.06 -14.43 11.51
N TRP A 77 6.90 -14.05 10.98
CA TRP A 77 5.78 -14.95 10.81
C TRP A 77 6.07 -15.97 9.71
N ALA A 78 6.03 -17.26 10.08
CA ALA A 78 6.28 -18.40 9.18
C ALA A 78 4.99 -19.15 8.77
N GLY A 79 3.82 -18.66 9.19
CA GLY A 79 2.53 -19.30 8.91
C GLY A 79 1.86 -18.81 7.62
N THR A 80 0.80 -19.50 7.21
CA THR A 80 -0.06 -19.09 6.09
C THR A 80 -1.20 -18.21 6.62
N GLY A 81 -1.47 -17.05 6.00
CA GLY A 81 -2.57 -16.16 6.36
C GLY A 81 -2.15 -14.89 7.12
N VAL A 82 -3.14 -14.10 7.56
CA VAL A 82 -2.91 -12.88 8.35
C VAL A 82 -2.60 -13.31 9.79
N PRO A 83 -1.46 -12.90 10.37
CA PRO A 83 -1.16 -13.20 11.76
C PRO A 83 -2.22 -12.61 12.72
N ASP A 84 -2.67 -13.36 13.73
CA ASP A 84 -3.65 -12.84 14.72
C ASP A 84 -3.14 -11.58 15.45
N ASN A 85 -1.82 -11.48 15.62
CA ASN A 85 -1.15 -10.34 16.21
C ASN A 85 -1.23 -9.08 15.31
N TRP A 86 -1.25 -9.22 13.98
CA TRP A 86 -1.47 -8.10 13.06
C TRP A 86 -2.82 -7.44 13.25
N VAL A 87 -3.88 -8.24 13.41
CA VAL A 87 -5.23 -7.73 13.67
C VAL A 87 -5.26 -6.94 14.98
N THR A 88 -4.58 -7.47 16.00
CA THR A 88 -4.48 -6.84 17.32
C THR A 88 -3.73 -5.51 17.26
N HIS A 89 -2.58 -5.45 16.59
CA HIS A 89 -1.82 -4.20 16.42
C HIS A 89 -2.55 -3.18 15.57
N THR A 90 -3.22 -3.62 14.50
CA THR A 90 -4.04 -2.74 13.64
C THR A 90 -5.19 -2.12 14.45
N GLN A 91 -5.86 -2.92 15.27
CA GLN A 91 -6.93 -2.44 16.14
C GLN A 91 -6.39 -1.51 17.23
N GLY A 92 -5.24 -1.82 17.82
CA GLY A 92 -4.55 -0.97 18.79
C GLY A 92 -4.16 0.39 18.21
N ALA A 93 -3.54 0.40 17.02
CA ALA A 93 -3.19 1.61 16.30
C ALA A 93 -4.42 2.46 15.95
N LEU A 94 -5.52 1.84 15.53
CA LEU A 94 -6.79 2.54 15.32
C LEU A 94 -7.31 3.17 16.61
N THR A 95 -7.29 2.46 17.73
CA THR A 95 -7.68 3.01 19.03
C THR A 95 -6.82 4.21 19.42
N LEU A 96 -5.50 4.15 19.20
CA LEU A 96 -4.61 5.28 19.45
C LEU A 96 -4.93 6.48 18.56
N VAL A 97 -5.19 6.25 17.26
CA VAL A 97 -5.61 7.33 16.34
C VAL A 97 -6.90 7.99 16.81
N ARG A 98 -7.87 7.21 17.30
CA ARG A 98 -9.13 7.72 17.86
C ARG A 98 -8.89 8.60 19.07
N LEU A 99 -8.10 8.11 20.03
CA LEU A 99 -7.80 8.83 21.27
C LEU A 99 -6.98 10.10 21.02
N ARG A 100 -6.02 10.06 20.08
CA ARG A 100 -5.23 11.23 19.69
C ARG A 100 -6.07 12.30 18.98
N GLY A 101 -7.19 11.92 18.37
CA GLY A 101 -8.21 12.83 17.84
C GLY A 101 -7.68 13.85 16.84
N LYS A 102 -8.32 15.02 16.77
CA LYS A 102 -7.93 16.11 15.87
C LYS A 102 -6.54 16.71 16.15
N PRO A 103 -6.07 16.85 17.40
CA PRO A 103 -4.74 17.45 17.67
C PRO A 103 -3.57 16.80 16.93
N GLN A 104 -3.64 15.49 16.62
CA GLN A 104 -2.59 14.83 15.83
C GLN A 104 -2.44 15.40 14.41
N LEU A 105 -3.46 16.09 13.89
CA LEU A 105 -3.47 16.65 12.55
C LEU A 105 -2.77 18.01 12.49
N GLU A 106 -2.43 18.61 13.62
CA GLU A 106 -1.78 19.93 13.68
C GLU A 106 -0.31 19.87 13.30
N THR A 107 0.34 18.71 13.43
CA THR A 107 1.76 18.52 13.11
C THR A 107 1.97 17.67 11.85
N ASP A 108 2.99 17.98 11.06
CA ASP A 108 3.32 17.20 9.86
C ASP A 108 3.54 15.72 10.16
N PHE A 109 4.20 15.44 11.29
CA PHE A 109 4.51 14.07 11.71
C PHE A 109 3.26 13.33 12.15
N GLY A 110 2.40 13.97 12.95
CA GLY A 110 1.12 13.42 13.34
C GLY A 110 0.20 13.15 12.15
N ARG A 111 0.16 14.04 11.14
CA ARG A 111 -0.56 13.82 9.86
C ARG A 111 -0.03 12.61 9.09
N GLN A 112 1.29 12.43 9.04
CA GLN A 112 1.91 11.26 8.39
C GLN A 112 1.55 9.95 9.12
N LEU A 113 1.60 9.93 10.45
CA LEU A 113 1.20 8.76 11.24
C LEU A 113 -0.29 8.45 11.08
N PHE A 114 -1.14 9.48 11.16
CA PHE A 114 -2.57 9.35 10.91
C PHE A 114 -2.85 8.75 9.54
N THR A 115 -2.22 9.29 8.49
CA THR A 115 -2.35 8.81 7.10
C THR A 115 -1.92 7.36 6.98
N HIS A 116 -0.81 6.99 7.63
CA HIS A 116 -0.30 5.63 7.60
C HIS A 116 -1.29 4.63 8.22
N VAL A 117 -1.75 4.91 9.45
CA VAL A 117 -2.69 4.03 10.15
C VAL A 117 -4.01 3.94 9.40
N THR A 118 -4.56 5.07 8.95
CA THR A 118 -5.83 5.06 8.22
C THR A 118 -5.73 4.37 6.87
N ASN A 119 -4.58 4.42 6.18
CA ASN A 119 -4.35 3.62 4.99
C ASN A 119 -4.40 2.11 5.28
N ILE A 120 -3.77 1.66 6.37
CA ILE A 120 -3.84 0.26 6.81
C ILE A 120 -5.30 -0.16 7.05
N ILE A 121 -6.08 0.69 7.72
CA ILE A 121 -7.50 0.43 7.96
C ILE A 121 -8.30 0.39 6.66
N SER A 122 -8.10 1.35 5.75
CA SER A 122 -8.76 1.38 4.44
C SER A 122 -8.47 0.13 3.61
N VAL A 123 -7.20 -0.28 3.51
CA VAL A 123 -6.79 -1.49 2.78
C VAL A 123 -7.39 -2.75 3.42
N THR A 124 -7.38 -2.83 4.76
CA THR A 124 -7.97 -3.96 5.48
C THR A 124 -9.48 -4.04 5.25
N SER A 125 -10.19 -2.92 5.36
CA SER A 125 -11.62 -2.80 5.07
C SER A 125 -11.95 -3.17 3.63
N LEU A 126 -11.15 -2.71 2.66
CA LEU A 126 -11.28 -3.07 1.25
C LEU A 126 -11.17 -4.58 1.04
N ARG A 127 -10.14 -5.22 1.61
CA ARG A 127 -9.94 -6.68 1.54
C ARG A 127 -11.10 -7.45 2.15
N MET A 128 -11.58 -6.99 3.31
CA MET A 128 -12.69 -7.62 4.03
C MET A 128 -14.06 -7.27 3.44
N ARG A 129 -14.13 -6.41 2.42
CA ARG A 129 -15.37 -5.88 1.83
C ARG A 129 -16.31 -5.28 2.88
N ARG A 130 -15.74 -4.52 3.81
CA ARG A 130 -16.45 -3.80 4.87
C ARG A 130 -16.19 -2.32 4.75
N LYS A 131 -17.13 -1.50 5.22
CA LYS A 131 -16.93 -0.06 5.31
C LYS A 131 -15.78 0.27 6.26
N ILE A 132 -15.10 1.39 6.01
CA ILE A 132 -14.19 1.95 7.00
C ILE A 132 -15.00 2.49 8.19
N PRO A 133 -14.45 2.47 9.41
CA PRO A 133 -15.14 3.03 10.57
C PRO A 133 -15.51 4.50 10.37
N GLN A 134 -16.73 4.89 10.77
CA GLN A 134 -17.28 6.23 10.52
C GLN A 134 -16.42 7.35 11.13
N ASP A 135 -15.85 7.11 12.30
CA ASP A 135 -14.96 8.05 12.96
C ASP A 135 -13.62 8.24 12.22
N VAL A 136 -13.16 7.23 11.48
CA VAL A 136 -12.02 7.38 10.55
C VAL A 136 -12.41 8.26 9.36
N VAL A 137 -13.62 8.12 8.82
CA VAL A 137 -14.14 9.00 7.76
C VAL A 137 -14.17 10.46 8.21
N GLU A 138 -14.63 10.70 9.44
CA GLU A 138 -14.70 12.04 10.04
C GLU A 138 -13.30 12.64 10.21
N LEU A 139 -12.34 11.86 10.75
CA LEU A 139 -10.96 12.31 10.90
C LEU A 139 -10.26 12.53 9.55
N GLN A 140 -10.53 11.69 8.54
CA GLN A 140 -10.00 11.88 7.18
C GLN A 140 -10.58 13.15 6.55
N THR A 141 -11.86 13.45 6.79
CA THR A 141 -12.51 14.68 6.33
C THR A 141 -11.89 15.91 7.00
N GLU A 142 -11.61 15.84 8.30
CA GLU A 142 -10.92 16.92 9.04
C GLU A 142 -9.48 17.12 8.54
N ALA A 143 -8.75 16.02 8.29
CA ALA A 143 -7.40 16.07 7.74
C ALA A 143 -7.35 16.75 6.35
N THR A 144 -8.49 16.79 5.66
CA THR A 144 -8.67 17.52 4.40
C THR A 144 -9.17 18.96 4.57
N ARG A 145 -8.88 19.65 5.69
CA ARG A 145 -9.17 21.10 5.89
C ARG A 145 -7.94 22.00 5.99
N HIS A 146 -6.73 21.45 5.88
CA HIS A 146 -5.47 22.18 5.92
C HIS A 146 -4.85 22.30 4.52
N GLU A 147 -4.14 23.38 4.18
CA GLU A 147 -3.53 23.60 2.84
C GLU A 147 -2.65 22.44 2.32
N ASP A 148 -2.10 21.62 3.22
CA ASP A 148 -1.40 20.35 2.92
C ASP A 148 -2.31 19.24 2.34
N GLU A 149 -3.61 19.48 2.23
CA GLU A 149 -4.67 18.65 1.63
C GLU A 149 -4.30 18.04 0.28
N LYS A 150 -3.52 18.78 -0.51
CA LYS A 150 -3.14 18.38 -1.87
C LYS A 150 -1.92 17.47 -1.89
N HIS A 151 -1.36 17.12 -0.73
CA HIS A 151 -0.25 16.20 -0.67
C HIS A 151 -0.69 14.83 -1.25
N PRO A 152 -0.02 14.31 -2.30
CA PRO A 152 -0.51 13.16 -3.05
C PRO A 152 -0.84 11.91 -2.20
N LEU A 153 -0.10 11.67 -1.12
CA LEU A 153 -0.36 10.55 -0.22
C LEU A 153 -1.65 10.68 0.58
N TYR A 154 -2.00 11.89 1.02
CA TYR A 154 -3.20 12.11 1.81
C TYR A 154 -4.43 11.87 0.95
N LEU A 155 -4.39 12.36 -0.30
CA LEU A 155 -5.42 12.11 -1.30
C LEU A 155 -5.58 10.62 -1.61
N VAL A 156 -4.49 9.91 -1.91
CA VAL A 156 -4.56 8.48 -2.22
C VAL A 156 -5.09 7.68 -1.04
N THR A 157 -4.65 7.96 0.20
CA THR A 157 -5.19 7.28 1.40
C THR A 157 -6.69 7.50 1.57
N ARG A 158 -7.17 8.74 1.36
CA ARG A 158 -8.61 9.05 1.39
C ARG A 158 -9.36 8.29 0.30
N TYR A 159 -8.87 8.31 -0.95
CA TYR A 159 -9.50 7.59 -2.06
C TYR A 159 -9.50 6.08 -1.84
N THR A 160 -8.51 5.51 -1.14
CA THR A 160 -8.53 4.09 -0.73
C THR A 160 -9.67 3.83 0.27
N GLY A 161 -9.95 4.76 1.18
CA GLY A 161 -11.09 4.69 2.09
C GLY A 161 -12.43 4.75 1.36
N ASP A 162 -12.57 5.70 0.42
CA ASP A 162 -13.77 5.84 -0.41
C ASP A 162 -13.98 4.59 -1.28
N LEU A 163 -12.90 4.02 -1.82
CA LEU A 163 -12.93 2.75 -2.55
C LEU A 163 -13.40 1.59 -1.65
N ALA A 164 -12.88 1.47 -0.43
CA ALA A 164 -13.28 0.43 0.51
C ALA A 164 -14.79 0.48 0.80
N ASN A 165 -15.33 1.69 0.99
CA ASN A 165 -16.77 1.90 1.18
C ASN A 165 -17.58 1.49 -0.05
N LEU A 166 -17.16 1.92 -1.25
CA LEU A 166 -17.82 1.54 -2.50
C LEU A 166 -17.86 0.03 -2.70
N ILE A 167 -16.73 -0.66 -2.49
CA ILE A 167 -16.66 -2.11 -2.63
C ILE A 167 -17.50 -2.83 -1.58
N ALA A 168 -17.60 -2.29 -0.37
CA ALA A 168 -18.52 -2.82 0.65
C ALA A 168 -19.99 -2.67 0.24
N ASP A 169 -20.37 -1.53 -0.34
CA ASP A 169 -21.73 -1.30 -0.84
C ASP A 169 -22.08 -2.26 -2.00
N ILE A 170 -21.15 -2.47 -2.94
CA ILE A 170 -21.29 -3.44 -4.03
C ILE A 170 -21.43 -4.86 -3.48
N ALA A 171 -20.57 -5.24 -2.51
CA ALA A 171 -20.60 -6.55 -1.88
C ALA A 171 -21.88 -6.82 -1.08
N GLY A 172 -22.56 -5.77 -0.60
CA GLY A 172 -23.86 -5.87 0.06
C GLY A 172 -24.98 -6.35 -0.87
N GLY A 173 -24.77 -6.32 -2.19
CA GLY A 173 -25.69 -6.91 -3.19
C GLY A 173 -26.96 -6.09 -3.47
N ASN A 174 -27.14 -4.95 -2.80
CA ASN A 174 -28.33 -4.10 -2.94
C ASN A 174 -28.21 -3.04 -4.06
N MET A 175 -27.01 -2.88 -4.64
CA MET A 175 -26.77 -1.89 -5.68
C MET A 175 -27.22 -2.42 -7.06
N PRO A 176 -28.08 -1.69 -7.79
CA PRO A 176 -28.40 -2.00 -9.19
C PRO A 176 -27.14 -2.04 -10.06
N VAL A 177 -27.09 -2.93 -11.05
CA VAL A 177 -25.93 -3.11 -11.95
C VAL A 177 -25.48 -1.80 -12.60
N ASN A 178 -26.43 -0.95 -13.02
CA ASN A 178 -26.12 0.33 -13.65
C ASN A 178 -25.47 1.30 -12.64
N ASP A 179 -25.93 1.30 -11.40
CA ASP A 179 -25.36 2.14 -10.33
C ASP A 179 -23.96 1.66 -9.94
N ILE A 180 -23.71 0.34 -9.97
CA ILE A 180 -22.37 -0.23 -9.78
C ILE A 180 -21.44 0.29 -10.87
N VAL A 181 -21.84 0.19 -12.15
CA VAL A 181 -21.03 0.66 -13.28
C VAL A 181 -20.77 2.17 -13.17
N GLU A 182 -21.79 2.97 -12.87
CA GLU A 182 -21.65 4.43 -12.79
C GLU A 182 -20.77 4.88 -11.62
N SER A 183 -21.04 4.36 -10.42
CA SER A 183 -20.25 4.69 -9.22
C SER A 183 -18.79 4.26 -9.34
N THR A 184 -18.52 3.08 -9.92
CA THR A 184 -17.16 2.59 -10.17
C THR A 184 -16.45 3.44 -11.22
N ARG A 185 -17.14 3.87 -12.29
CA ARG A 185 -16.58 4.82 -13.27
C ARG A 185 -16.28 6.17 -12.66
N ARG A 186 -17.14 6.67 -11.76
CA ARG A 186 -16.91 7.92 -11.04
C ARG A 186 -15.64 7.83 -10.19
N MET A 187 -15.46 6.72 -9.48
CA MET A 187 -14.25 6.45 -8.70
C MET A 187 -12.99 6.36 -9.59
N ASP A 188 -13.03 5.64 -10.72
CA ASP A 188 -11.90 5.61 -11.67
C ASP A 188 -11.57 7.02 -12.20
N GLY A 189 -12.61 7.82 -12.48
CA GLY A 189 -12.48 9.22 -12.87
C GLY A 189 -11.76 10.07 -11.82
N THR A 190 -12.04 9.86 -10.52
CA THR A 190 -11.31 10.52 -9.43
C THR A 190 -9.82 10.19 -9.46
N TYR A 191 -9.45 8.91 -9.62
CA TYR A 191 -8.05 8.50 -9.72
C TYR A 191 -7.38 8.99 -11.00
N LEU A 192 -8.09 9.02 -12.13
CA LEU A 192 -7.57 9.58 -13.39
C LEU A 192 -7.27 11.08 -13.25
N ALA A 193 -8.24 11.84 -12.74
CA ALA A 193 -8.07 13.28 -12.50
C ALA A 193 -6.93 13.55 -11.52
N PHE A 194 -6.76 12.71 -10.49
CA PHE A 194 -5.62 12.80 -9.59
C PHE A 194 -4.28 12.67 -10.32
N LEU A 195 -4.13 11.69 -11.23
CA LEU A 195 -2.89 11.50 -11.99
C LEU A 195 -2.63 12.65 -12.97
N GLU A 196 -3.68 13.22 -13.57
CA GLU A 196 -3.57 14.37 -14.48
C GLU A 196 -3.16 15.65 -13.76
N ASN A 197 -3.52 15.78 -12.48
CA ASN A 197 -3.26 16.98 -11.67
C ASN A 197 -2.15 16.78 -10.62
N ILE A 198 -1.43 15.66 -10.67
CA ILE A 198 -0.36 15.40 -9.71
C ILE A 198 0.77 16.44 -9.89
N PRO A 199 1.36 16.98 -8.81
CA PRO A 199 2.41 17.98 -8.95
C PRO A 199 3.58 17.46 -9.82
N PRO A 200 4.20 18.30 -10.66
CA PRO A 200 5.31 17.86 -11.52
C PRO A 200 6.48 17.22 -10.77
N THR A 201 6.69 17.64 -9.52
CA THR A 201 7.70 17.04 -8.62
C THR A 201 7.44 15.57 -8.32
N TRP A 202 6.18 15.12 -8.43
CA TRP A 202 5.73 13.74 -8.27
C TRP A 202 5.54 12.99 -9.59
N GLY A 203 5.79 13.65 -10.73
CA GLY A 203 5.75 13.04 -12.05
C GLY A 203 6.89 12.05 -12.27
N TYR A 204 6.83 11.38 -13.42
CA TYR A 204 7.90 10.52 -13.91
C TYR A 204 8.32 10.95 -15.30
N ARG A 205 9.53 10.54 -15.70
CA ARG A 205 10.01 10.69 -17.07
C ARG A 205 9.92 9.35 -17.78
N THR A 206 9.42 9.38 -19.01
CA THR A 206 9.43 8.23 -19.90
C THR A 206 10.69 8.24 -20.74
N THR A 207 11.40 7.11 -20.77
CA THR A 207 12.56 6.91 -21.63
C THR A 207 12.33 5.65 -22.47
N VAL A 208 12.65 5.74 -23.76
CA VAL A 208 12.67 4.57 -24.66
C VAL A 208 14.12 4.13 -24.81
N LEU A 209 14.42 2.88 -24.47
CA LEU A 209 15.75 2.30 -24.61
C LEU A 209 16.11 2.15 -26.09
N ASN A 210 17.38 2.36 -26.40
CA ASN A 210 17.89 2.21 -27.77
C ASN A 210 17.93 0.73 -28.20
N GLU A 211 18.24 -0.14 -27.25
CA GLU A 211 18.35 -1.59 -27.43
C GLU A 211 17.37 -2.30 -26.50
N ASP A 212 17.01 -3.54 -26.84
CA ASP A 212 16.18 -4.36 -25.98
C ASP A 212 16.96 -4.77 -24.72
N ASP A 213 16.29 -4.72 -23.57
CA ASP A 213 16.84 -5.13 -22.29
C ASP A 213 16.00 -6.31 -21.74
N PRO A 214 16.61 -7.48 -21.42
CA PRO A 214 15.88 -8.63 -20.88
C PRO A 214 15.09 -8.36 -19.58
N ASP A 215 15.45 -7.31 -18.85
CA ASP A 215 14.79 -6.88 -17.62
C ASP A 215 13.75 -5.76 -17.84
N VAL A 216 13.46 -5.39 -19.10
CA VAL A 216 12.46 -4.38 -19.47
C VAL A 216 11.41 -4.97 -20.40
N TYR A 217 10.15 -4.67 -20.12
CA TYR A 217 9.07 -5.02 -21.05
C TYR A 217 9.09 -4.08 -22.27
N GLY A 218 9.39 -4.65 -23.44
CA GLY A 218 9.62 -3.86 -24.65
C GLY A 218 10.83 -2.95 -24.47
N ARG A 219 10.65 -1.65 -24.66
CA ARG A 219 11.74 -0.65 -24.53
C ARG A 219 11.38 0.56 -23.68
N LEU A 220 10.19 0.61 -23.09
CA LEU A 220 9.68 1.79 -22.40
C LEU A 220 9.90 1.66 -20.89
N ILE A 221 10.58 2.63 -20.30
CA ILE A 221 10.82 2.69 -18.85
C ILE A 221 10.28 3.99 -18.24
N HIS A 222 9.87 3.90 -16.98
CA HIS A 222 9.47 5.04 -16.17
C HIS A 222 10.53 5.35 -15.10
N GLU A 223 11.11 6.54 -15.18
CA GLU A 223 12.08 7.04 -14.21
C GLU A 223 11.42 8.00 -13.22
N TYR A 224 11.64 7.76 -11.93
CA TYR A 224 11.03 8.53 -10.86
C TYR A 224 12.09 9.30 -10.06
N PRO A 225 11.78 10.53 -9.58
CA PRO A 225 12.72 11.25 -8.73
C PRO A 225 13.04 10.51 -7.42
N ARG A 226 12.06 9.81 -6.85
CA ARG A 226 12.21 9.02 -5.61
C ARG A 226 11.30 7.79 -5.62
N PRO A 227 11.65 6.70 -4.88
CA PRO A 227 10.83 5.49 -4.82
C PRO A 227 9.40 5.71 -4.35
N ARG A 228 9.18 6.64 -3.43
CA ARG A 228 7.85 6.98 -2.92
C ARG A 228 6.87 7.42 -4.02
N MET A 229 7.37 8.06 -5.08
CA MET A 229 6.54 8.50 -6.21
C MET A 229 6.14 7.32 -7.07
N ALA A 230 7.09 6.44 -7.38
CA ALA A 230 6.82 5.21 -8.12
C ALA A 230 5.78 4.34 -7.40
N ILE A 231 5.87 4.25 -6.06
CA ILE A 231 4.88 3.54 -5.23
C ILE A 231 3.49 4.15 -5.41
N VAL A 232 3.34 5.48 -5.28
CA VAL A 232 2.04 6.15 -5.47
C VAL A 232 1.47 5.92 -6.87
N TRP A 233 2.29 6.07 -7.91
CA TRP A 233 1.87 5.82 -9.29
C TRP A 233 1.37 4.39 -9.47
N ASN A 234 2.11 3.40 -8.97
CA ASN A 234 1.73 2.00 -9.10
C ASN A 234 0.52 1.63 -8.25
N THR A 235 0.37 2.19 -7.04
CA THR A 235 -0.85 2.05 -6.23
C THR A 235 -2.07 2.54 -7.00
N VAL A 236 -2.00 3.73 -7.60
CA VAL A 236 -3.14 4.26 -8.36
C VAL A 236 -3.41 3.44 -9.63
N ARG A 237 -2.37 3.07 -10.39
CA ARG A 237 -2.54 2.24 -11.60
C ARG A 237 -3.18 0.89 -11.28
N MET A 238 -2.72 0.23 -10.23
CA MET A 238 -3.26 -1.03 -9.74
C MET A 238 -4.73 -0.89 -9.31
N THR A 239 -5.05 0.15 -8.54
CA THR A 239 -6.44 0.45 -8.14
C THR A 239 -7.34 0.70 -9.36
N ARG A 240 -6.83 1.43 -10.37
CA ARG A 240 -7.56 1.65 -11.63
C ARG A 240 -7.75 0.37 -12.42
N MET A 241 -6.78 -0.55 -12.44
CA MET A 241 -6.97 -1.88 -13.04
C MET A 241 -8.12 -2.63 -12.37
N PHE A 242 -8.13 -2.66 -11.03
CA PHE A 242 -9.19 -3.28 -10.26
C PHE A 242 -10.57 -2.66 -10.55
N LEU A 243 -10.68 -1.33 -10.52
CA LEU A 243 -11.92 -0.61 -10.84
C LEU A 243 -12.41 -0.90 -12.26
N ASN A 244 -11.50 -0.90 -13.25
CA ASN A 244 -11.86 -1.21 -14.63
C ASN A 244 -12.23 -2.70 -14.82
N GLY A 245 -11.67 -3.61 -14.03
CA GLY A 245 -12.12 -5.00 -13.96
C GLY A 245 -13.57 -5.11 -13.47
N VAL A 246 -13.93 -4.39 -12.40
CA VAL A 246 -15.31 -4.31 -11.90
C VAL A 246 -16.24 -3.72 -12.95
N ILE A 247 -15.85 -2.61 -13.60
CA ILE A 247 -16.63 -1.99 -14.70
C ILE A 247 -16.86 -2.99 -15.83
N TYR A 248 -15.81 -3.69 -16.27
CA TYR A 248 -15.89 -4.66 -17.35
C TYR A 248 -16.86 -5.80 -17.02
N GLY A 249 -16.73 -6.38 -15.82
CA GLY A 249 -17.59 -7.46 -15.34
C GLY A 249 -19.06 -7.05 -15.26
N HIS A 250 -19.37 -5.93 -14.60
CA HIS A 250 -20.76 -5.50 -14.43
C HIS A 250 -21.39 -4.92 -15.70
N ALA A 251 -20.60 -4.29 -16.58
CA ALA A 251 -21.11 -3.84 -17.87
C ALA A 251 -21.57 -5.01 -18.76
N SER A 252 -21.05 -6.23 -18.54
CA SER A 252 -21.53 -7.43 -19.24
C SER A 252 -22.98 -7.82 -18.87
N LEU A 253 -23.41 -7.44 -17.68
CA LEU A 253 -24.73 -7.72 -17.12
C LEU A 253 -25.71 -6.56 -17.33
N SER A 254 -25.21 -5.42 -17.82
CA SER A 254 -26.02 -4.22 -18.05
C SER A 254 -26.76 -4.30 -19.38
N THR A 255 -28.00 -3.82 -19.40
CA THR A 255 -28.84 -3.75 -20.60
C THR A 255 -28.68 -2.43 -21.38
N ILE A 256 -27.75 -1.56 -20.97
CA ILE A 256 -27.53 -0.27 -21.61
C ILE A 256 -26.86 -0.46 -22.99
N SER A 257 -27.31 0.28 -23.99
CA SER A 257 -26.78 0.23 -25.37
C SER A 257 -25.28 0.48 -25.49
N SER A 258 -24.68 1.19 -24.53
CA SER A 258 -23.25 1.50 -24.47
C SER A 258 -22.39 0.44 -23.77
N ALA A 259 -22.97 -0.66 -23.30
CA ALA A 259 -22.26 -1.71 -22.54
C ALA A 259 -21.01 -2.24 -23.27
N ALA A 260 -21.09 -2.51 -24.58
CA ALA A 260 -19.96 -2.97 -25.38
C ALA A 260 -18.82 -1.93 -25.42
N THR A 261 -19.15 -0.66 -25.62
CA THR A 261 -18.19 0.46 -25.63
C THR A 261 -17.53 0.64 -24.26
N ILE A 262 -18.31 0.54 -23.18
CA ILE A 262 -17.81 0.63 -21.80
C ILE A 262 -16.82 -0.49 -21.52
N ARG A 263 -17.14 -1.73 -21.92
CA ARG A 263 -16.24 -2.88 -21.75
C ARG A 263 -14.95 -2.71 -22.53
N ALA A 264 -15.03 -2.32 -23.80
CA ALA A 264 -13.85 -2.11 -24.63
C ALA A 264 -12.95 -1.01 -24.04
N GLN A 265 -13.53 0.06 -23.48
CA GLN A 265 -12.76 1.10 -22.80
C GLN A 265 -12.12 0.61 -21.50
N ALA A 266 -12.86 -0.14 -20.70
CA ALA A 266 -12.35 -0.68 -19.44
C ALA A 266 -11.17 -1.63 -19.68
N GLN A 267 -11.26 -2.50 -20.69
CA GLN A 267 -10.17 -3.37 -21.09
C GLN A 267 -8.93 -2.57 -21.53
N ARG A 268 -9.08 -1.59 -22.42
CA ARG A 268 -7.98 -0.71 -22.83
C ARG A 268 -7.31 0.02 -21.65
N ASN A 269 -8.10 0.44 -20.67
CA ASN A 269 -7.58 1.06 -19.46
C ASN A 269 -6.71 0.08 -18.65
N VAL A 270 -7.18 -1.16 -18.46
CA VAL A 270 -6.42 -2.23 -17.77
C VAL A 270 -5.11 -2.52 -18.51
N GLU A 271 -5.17 -2.72 -19.83
CA GLU A 271 -4.01 -2.96 -20.69
C GLU A 271 -2.95 -1.86 -20.51
N ARG A 272 -3.37 -0.60 -20.58
CA ARG A 272 -2.48 0.55 -20.42
C ARG A 272 -1.87 0.62 -19.02
N MET A 273 -2.66 0.43 -17.97
CA MET A 273 -2.15 0.50 -16.59
C MET A 273 -1.17 -0.65 -16.31
N ALA A 274 -1.43 -1.84 -16.85
CA ALA A 274 -0.54 -2.99 -16.75
C ALA A 274 0.81 -2.74 -17.44
N ALA A 275 0.79 -2.18 -18.65
CA ALA A 275 2.00 -1.76 -19.35
C ALA A 275 2.79 -0.71 -18.56
N ASP A 276 2.10 0.28 -18.00
CA ASP A 276 2.73 1.35 -17.21
C ASP A 276 3.35 0.85 -15.89
N ILE A 277 2.73 -0.14 -15.24
CA ILE A 277 3.32 -0.85 -14.09
C ILE A 277 4.57 -1.61 -14.52
N CYS A 278 4.53 -2.34 -15.63
CA CYS A 278 5.69 -3.07 -16.15
C CYS A 278 6.85 -2.14 -16.51
N ALA A 279 6.56 -0.98 -17.09
CA ALA A 279 7.55 0.06 -17.39
C ALA A 279 8.21 0.66 -16.13
N SER A 280 7.56 0.58 -14.96
CA SER A 280 8.16 1.03 -13.70
C SER A 280 9.15 0.03 -13.09
N VAL A 281 9.13 -1.24 -13.53
CA VAL A 281 9.93 -2.33 -12.92
C VAL A 281 11.42 -2.02 -12.92
N TRP A 282 11.92 -1.50 -14.04
CA TRP A 282 13.32 -1.12 -14.19
C TRP A 282 13.79 -0.20 -13.07
N TYR A 283 12.99 0.80 -12.71
CA TYR A 283 13.30 1.75 -11.66
C TYR A 283 13.51 1.08 -10.29
N PHE A 284 12.77 0.04 -9.95
CA PHE A 284 12.92 -0.64 -8.67
C PHE A 284 14.04 -1.68 -8.67
N LEU A 285 14.40 -2.21 -9.84
CA LEU A 285 15.38 -3.28 -9.98
C LEU A 285 16.78 -2.82 -10.42
N SER A 286 16.91 -1.56 -10.88
CA SER A 286 18.19 -0.99 -11.27
C SER A 286 19.16 -0.94 -10.08
N ALA A 287 20.44 -1.23 -10.31
CA ALA A 287 21.46 -1.22 -9.27
C ALA A 287 21.60 0.13 -8.56
N LYS A 288 21.25 1.24 -9.23
CA LYS A 288 21.36 2.61 -8.68
C LYS A 288 20.26 2.95 -7.68
N THR A 289 19.11 2.30 -7.80
CA THR A 289 17.87 2.66 -7.08
C THR A 289 17.31 1.50 -6.27
N PHE A 290 17.89 0.30 -6.39
CA PHE A 290 17.41 -0.89 -5.71
C PHE A 290 17.45 -0.72 -4.19
N SER A 291 16.30 -1.02 -3.59
CA SER A 291 16.13 -1.22 -2.15
C SER A 291 15.18 -2.37 -2.01
N ALA A 292 15.51 -3.36 -1.18
CA ALA A 292 14.64 -4.52 -0.97
C ALA A 292 13.24 -4.11 -0.48
N ALA A 293 13.15 -3.11 0.41
CA ALA A 293 11.89 -2.57 0.88
C ALA A 293 11.09 -1.91 -0.26
N CYS A 294 11.75 -1.12 -1.11
CA CYS A 294 11.08 -0.49 -2.25
C CYS A 294 10.70 -1.51 -3.32
N ALA A 295 11.54 -2.49 -3.62
CA ALA A 295 11.27 -3.53 -4.62
C ALA A 295 10.12 -4.45 -4.18
N ALA A 296 9.96 -4.72 -2.89
CA ALA A 296 8.83 -5.48 -2.36
C ALA A 296 7.47 -4.78 -2.61
N THR A 297 7.45 -3.46 -2.80
CA THR A 297 6.21 -2.74 -3.17
C THR A 297 5.67 -3.11 -4.55
N LEU A 298 6.50 -3.68 -5.44
CA LEU A 298 6.06 -4.16 -6.75
C LEU A 298 5.31 -5.48 -6.71
N LEU A 299 5.38 -6.24 -5.60
CA LEU A 299 4.81 -7.57 -5.51
C LEU A 299 3.30 -7.56 -5.79
N TRP A 300 2.57 -6.59 -5.25
CA TRP A 300 1.13 -6.50 -5.45
C TRP A 300 0.75 -5.97 -6.85
N PRO A 301 1.28 -4.81 -7.33
CA PRO A 301 1.02 -4.36 -8.69
C PRO A 301 1.30 -5.43 -9.76
N LEU A 302 2.40 -6.18 -9.62
CA LEU A 302 2.73 -7.25 -10.57
C LEU A 302 1.86 -8.50 -10.41
N SER A 303 1.38 -8.81 -9.21
CA SER A 303 0.41 -9.90 -9.02
C SER A 303 -0.92 -9.57 -9.68
N GLU A 304 -1.40 -8.32 -9.56
CA GLU A 304 -2.61 -7.86 -10.26
C GLU A 304 -2.45 -7.90 -11.79
N VAL A 305 -1.27 -7.54 -12.31
CA VAL A 305 -0.93 -7.70 -13.73
C VAL A 305 -0.96 -9.17 -14.15
N ARG A 306 -0.38 -10.07 -13.34
CA ARG A 306 -0.35 -11.51 -13.62
C ARG A 306 -1.74 -12.14 -13.63
N ASP A 307 -2.59 -11.77 -12.66
CA ASP A 307 -3.83 -12.48 -12.37
C ASP A 307 -5.03 -11.97 -13.20
N SER A 308 -4.94 -10.78 -13.78
CA SER A 308 -6.03 -10.22 -14.59
C SER A 308 -6.10 -10.82 -15.99
N ASP A 309 -7.24 -11.43 -16.32
CA ASP A 309 -7.53 -11.94 -17.67
C ASP A 309 -7.76 -10.84 -18.73
N LEU A 310 -7.91 -9.59 -18.29
CA LEU A 310 -7.99 -8.43 -19.19
C LEU A 310 -6.61 -7.94 -19.63
N VAL A 311 -5.53 -8.50 -19.07
CA VAL A 311 -4.15 -8.15 -19.42
C VAL A 311 -3.62 -9.10 -20.51
N PRO A 312 -2.98 -8.56 -21.56
CA PRO A 312 -2.32 -9.32 -22.60
C PRO A 312 -1.31 -10.36 -22.06
N ILE A 313 -1.26 -11.51 -22.71
CA ILE A 313 -0.49 -12.67 -22.22
C ILE A 313 1.00 -12.40 -22.08
N ASP A 314 1.57 -11.55 -22.94
CA ASP A 314 2.96 -11.11 -22.91
C ASP A 314 3.28 -10.27 -21.66
N LEU A 315 2.44 -9.29 -21.33
CA LEU A 315 2.54 -8.51 -20.07
C LEU A 315 2.40 -9.40 -18.84
N ARG A 316 1.45 -10.34 -18.85
CA ARG A 316 1.27 -11.32 -17.77
C ARG A 316 2.52 -12.18 -17.57
N ASN A 317 3.10 -12.69 -18.66
CA ASN A 317 4.32 -13.48 -18.62
C ASN A 317 5.52 -12.70 -18.08
N TYR A 318 5.67 -11.44 -18.50
CA TYR A 318 6.70 -10.55 -17.97
C TYR A 318 6.53 -10.31 -16.46
N ALA A 319 5.29 -10.11 -15.98
CA ALA A 319 5.00 -9.96 -14.56
C ALA A 319 5.34 -11.23 -13.77
N VAL A 320 5.01 -12.43 -14.29
CA VAL A 320 5.38 -13.72 -13.70
C VAL A 320 6.89 -13.84 -13.53
N GLU A 321 7.67 -13.58 -14.57
CA GLU A 321 9.12 -13.70 -14.49
C GLU A 321 9.72 -12.66 -13.54
N THR A 322 9.18 -11.43 -13.55
CA THR A 322 9.59 -10.38 -12.63
C THR A 322 9.31 -10.75 -11.17
N LEU A 323 8.15 -11.33 -10.87
CA LEU A 323 7.83 -11.83 -9.52
C LEU A 323 8.80 -12.94 -9.08
N LYS A 324 9.18 -13.86 -9.98
CA LYS A 324 10.20 -14.88 -9.70
C LYS A 324 11.58 -14.28 -9.43
N ARG A 325 11.97 -13.24 -10.18
CA ARG A 325 13.23 -12.50 -9.94
C ARG A 325 13.20 -11.77 -8.59
N LEU A 326 12.09 -11.11 -8.27
CA LEU A 326 11.89 -10.43 -6.99
C LEU A 326 11.96 -11.39 -5.81
N ALA A 327 11.28 -12.54 -5.88
CA ALA A 327 11.33 -13.56 -4.83
C ALA A 327 12.77 -14.02 -4.54
N ARG A 328 13.56 -14.26 -5.59
CA ARG A 328 14.99 -14.60 -5.48
C ARG A 328 15.81 -13.48 -4.85
N ARG A 329 15.65 -12.23 -5.31
CA ARG A 329 16.41 -11.07 -4.80
C ARG A 329 16.05 -10.71 -3.36
N LEU A 330 14.79 -10.88 -2.96
CA LEU A 330 14.30 -10.55 -1.62
C LEU A 330 14.55 -11.65 -0.59
N ARG A 331 15.06 -12.82 -1.01
CA ARG A 331 15.26 -14.00 -0.15
C ARG A 331 14.00 -14.39 0.64
N MET A 332 12.82 -14.25 0.02
CA MET A 332 11.55 -14.52 0.71
C MET A 332 11.35 -16.03 0.95
N PRO A 333 10.84 -16.43 2.13
CA PRO A 333 10.55 -17.83 2.44
C PRO A 333 9.24 -18.26 1.75
N GLY A 334 9.34 -19.13 0.75
CA GLY A 334 8.17 -19.80 0.16
C GLY A 334 7.38 -18.98 -0.89
N PRO A 335 6.29 -19.56 -1.43
CA PRO A 335 5.46 -18.92 -2.44
C PRO A 335 4.77 -17.68 -1.86
N LEU A 336 4.78 -16.58 -2.63
CA LEU A 336 4.03 -15.34 -2.40
C LEU A 336 2.60 -15.66 -1.94
N GLN A 337 2.31 -15.50 -0.65
CA GLN A 337 0.96 -15.69 -0.10
C GLN A 337 0.43 -14.39 0.49
N ASP A 338 -0.87 -14.17 0.25
CA ASP A 338 -1.66 -12.98 0.50
C ASP A 338 -1.71 -12.58 1.98
N GLY A 339 -0.66 -11.91 2.47
CA GLY A 339 -0.63 -11.40 3.83
C GLY A 339 0.54 -10.46 4.13
N LEU A 340 1.72 -10.76 3.59
CA LEU A 340 2.94 -9.97 3.83
C LEU A 340 3.00 -8.65 3.04
N HIS A 341 2.06 -8.42 2.11
CA HIS A 341 2.12 -7.32 1.15
C HIS A 341 1.59 -5.97 1.68
N VAL A 342 0.85 -5.96 2.80
CA VAL A 342 0.26 -4.74 3.38
C VAL A 342 1.34 -3.82 3.99
N PHE A 343 2.49 -4.37 4.35
CA PHE A 343 3.55 -3.66 5.07
C PHE A 343 4.45 -2.81 4.17
N TYR A 344 4.54 -3.17 2.89
CA TYR A 344 5.44 -2.50 1.95
C TYR A 344 4.81 -1.27 1.30
N LEU A 345 3.49 -1.08 1.42
CA LEU A 345 2.81 0.13 0.95
C LEU A 345 2.89 1.30 1.95
N THR A 346 3.91 1.32 2.81
CA THR A 346 4.05 2.33 3.86
C THR A 346 5.32 3.16 3.78
#